data_AF-A0A7V0MG58-F1
#
_entry.id   AF-A0A7V0MG58-F1
#
_cell.length_a   1.000
_cell.length_b   1.000
_cell.length_c   1.000
_cell.angle_alpha   90.00
_cell.angle_beta   90.00
_cell.angle_gamma   90.00
#
_symmetry.space_group_name_H-M   'P 1'
#
loop_
_entity.id
_entity.type
_entity.pdbx_description
1 polymer ?
#
loop_
_entity_poly.entity_id
_entity_poly.type
_entity_poly.pdbx_seq_one_letter_code
_entity_poly.pdbx_strand_id
1 'polypeptide(L)'
;MDLNVDDQVLMGMGIESVQIQEGNFEILTPGAQVTLHADGVLNVRQRIGAERELLSCRLPEHLSPWRLALWTPFRCVLEGNGLELTIQGDSVLIFSPQQHMKFRFEGHFQPQYSQEAQGNRLLLDELGGC
;
A
#
# COMPACT_ATOMS: atom_id res chain seq x y z
N MET A 1 18.26 0.17 20.27
CA MET A 1 18.26 0.79 18.93
C MET A 1 17.15 1.80 18.97
N ASP A 2 17.50 3.08 19.00
CA ASP A 2 16.48 4.14 18.98
C ASP A 2 15.81 4.14 17.61
N LEU A 3 14.49 4.01 17.61
CA LEU A 3 13.69 4.17 16.40
C LEU A 3 13.88 5.59 15.89
N ASN A 4 14.12 5.75 14.59
CA ASN A 4 14.05 7.06 13.94
C ASN A 4 12.67 7.67 14.27
N VAL A 5 12.59 8.98 14.48
CA VAL A 5 11.32 9.68 14.77
C VAL A 5 10.28 9.36 13.72
N ASP A 6 10.69 9.20 12.46
CA ASP A 6 9.83 8.85 11.34
C ASP A 6 9.28 7.41 11.39
N ASP A 7 9.75 6.56 12.31
CA ASP A 7 9.31 5.19 12.51
C ASP A 7 8.42 5.01 13.75
N GLN A 8 8.15 6.10 14.47
CA GLN A 8 7.27 6.09 15.63
C GLN A 8 5.80 6.17 15.20
N VAL A 9 4.95 5.45 15.92
CA VAL A 9 3.51 5.49 15.70
C VAL A 9 2.95 6.82 16.18
N LEU A 10 2.26 7.53 15.28
CA LEU A 10 1.52 8.74 15.60
C LEU A 10 0.03 8.42 15.68
N MET A 11 -0.64 8.89 16.74
CA MET A 11 -2.09 8.80 16.91
C MET A 11 -2.68 7.38 16.75
N GLY A 12 -1.91 6.34 17.10
CA GLY A 12 -2.35 4.93 16.98
C GLY A 12 -2.34 4.38 15.55
N MET A 13 -1.84 5.13 14.56
CA MET A 13 -1.76 4.72 13.16
C MET A 13 -0.46 3.96 12.90
N GLY A 14 -0.38 2.72 13.39
CA GLY A 14 0.77 1.84 13.25
C GLY A 14 0.51 0.63 12.38
N ILE A 15 1.56 -0.15 12.10
CA ILE A 15 1.42 -1.51 11.58
C ILE A 15 0.85 -2.39 12.69
N GLU A 16 -0.32 -3.00 12.45
CA GLU A 16 -0.97 -3.91 13.40
C GLU A 16 -0.41 -5.33 13.29
N SER A 17 -0.17 -5.80 12.06
CA SER A 17 0.45 -7.11 11.83
C SER A 17 1.12 -7.18 10.46
N VAL A 18 2.13 -8.05 10.38
CA VAL A 18 2.78 -8.47 9.14
C VAL A 18 2.85 -9.99 9.17
N GLN A 19 2.22 -10.66 8.22
CA GLN A 19 2.29 -12.11 8.03
C GLN A 19 2.97 -12.43 6.71
N ILE A 20 3.85 -13.43 6.73
CA ILE A 20 4.59 -13.90 5.55
C ILE A 20 4.45 -15.41 5.47
N GLN A 21 3.88 -15.93 4.39
CA GLN A 21 3.68 -17.36 4.16
C GLN A 21 3.91 -17.71 2.70
N GLU A 22 4.91 -18.55 2.42
CA GLU A 22 5.20 -19.06 1.07
C GLU A 22 5.30 -17.97 -0.02
N GLY A 23 5.90 -16.82 0.32
CA GLY A 23 6.03 -15.68 -0.59
C GLY A 23 4.79 -14.79 -0.69
N ASN A 24 3.72 -15.11 0.05
CA ASN A 24 2.58 -14.22 0.25
C ASN A 24 2.82 -13.31 1.46
N PHE A 25 2.40 -12.06 1.33
CA PHE A 25 2.48 -11.05 2.38
C PHE A 25 1.07 -10.55 2.71
N GLU A 26 0.77 -10.44 3.99
CA GLU A 26 -0.41 -9.74 4.50
C GLU A 26 0.05 -8.69 5.52
N ILE A 27 -0.26 -7.42 5.27
CA ILE A 27 0.04 -6.31 6.16
C ILE A 27 -1.27 -5.65 6.57
N LEU A 28 -1.44 -5.48 7.87
CA LEU A 28 -2.58 -4.81 8.45
C LEU A 28 -2.16 -3.47 9.07
N THR A 29 -2.91 -2.42 8.72
CA THR A 29 -2.95 -1.12 9.40
C THR A 29 -4.37 -0.89 9.89
N PRO A 30 -4.63 0.05 10.81
CA PRO A 30 -6.00 0.34 11.24
C PRO A 30 -6.93 0.61 10.05
N GLY A 31 -6.47 1.36 9.04
CA GLY A 31 -7.27 1.76 7.89
C GLY A 31 -7.29 0.79 6.72
N ALA A 32 -6.32 -0.12 6.58
CA ALA A 32 -6.19 -0.96 5.40
C ALA A 32 -5.65 -2.37 5.67
N GLN A 33 -6.04 -3.30 4.81
CA GLN A 33 -5.40 -4.59 4.61
C GLN A 33 -4.69 -4.56 3.25
N VAL A 34 -3.40 -4.88 3.23
CA VAL A 34 -2.60 -5.00 2.02
C VAL A 34 -2.16 -6.45 1.88
N THR A 35 -2.45 -7.05 0.74
CA THR A 35 -2.01 -8.41 0.41
C THR A 35 -1.18 -8.38 -0.86
N LEU A 36 -0.02 -9.04 -0.83
CA LEU A 36 0.78 -9.31 -2.01
C LEU A 36 0.99 -10.81 -2.12
N HIS A 37 0.36 -11.41 -3.13
CA HIS A 37 0.46 -12.83 -3.38
C HIS A 37 1.77 -13.19 -4.10
N ALA A 38 2.22 -14.44 -3.93
CA ALA A 38 3.42 -14.94 -4.58
C ALA A 38 3.36 -14.87 -6.12
N ASP A 39 2.15 -14.87 -6.71
CA ASP A 39 1.92 -14.70 -8.14
C ASP A 39 1.92 -13.23 -8.62
N GLY A 40 2.24 -12.29 -7.72
CA GLY A 40 2.35 -10.86 -8.00
C GLY A 40 1.03 -10.09 -7.93
N VAL A 41 -0.07 -10.69 -7.48
CA VAL A 41 -1.33 -9.95 -7.26
C VAL A 41 -1.25 -9.13 -5.98
N LEU A 42 -1.38 -7.81 -6.12
CA LEU A 42 -1.46 -6.84 -5.03
C LEU A 42 -2.91 -6.39 -4.85
N ASN A 43 -3.47 -6.59 -3.66
CA ASN A 43 -4.79 -6.07 -3.29
C ASN A 43 -4.71 -5.17 -2.06
N VAL A 44 -5.55 -4.12 -2.04
CA VAL A 44 -5.71 -3.20 -0.92
C VAL A 44 -7.19 -3.09 -0.59
N ARG A 45 -7.54 -3.38 0.67
CA ARG A 45 -8.91 -3.28 1.15
C ARG A 45 -8.98 -2.28 2.30
N GLN A 46 -9.97 -1.40 2.28
CA GLN A 46 -10.28 -0.47 3.36
C GLN A 46 -10.88 -1.23 4.55
N ARG A 47 -10.49 -0.88 5.77
CA ARG A 47 -10.97 -1.50 7.02
C ARG A 47 -11.78 -0.57 7.93
N ILE A 48 -11.61 0.75 7.79
CA ILE A 48 -12.35 1.76 8.60
C ILE A 48 -13.41 2.44 7.75
N GLY A 49 -14.60 2.66 8.32
CA GLY A 49 -15.70 3.39 7.68
C GLY A 49 -16.54 2.52 6.75
N ALA A 50 -15.92 1.95 5.71
CA ALA A 50 -16.57 1.02 4.78
C ALA A 50 -15.58 -0.07 4.33
N GLU A 51 -15.98 -1.33 4.41
CA GLU A 51 -15.17 -2.42 3.87
C GLU A 51 -15.32 -2.47 2.34
N ARG A 52 -14.25 -2.16 1.62
CA ARG A 52 -14.22 -2.18 0.15
C ARG A 52 -12.81 -2.41 -0.38
N GLU A 53 -12.72 -2.96 -1.58
CA GLU A 53 -11.46 -3.01 -2.32
C GLU A 53 -11.16 -1.61 -2.90
N LEU A 54 -9.94 -1.12 -2.66
CA LEU A 54 -9.45 0.18 -3.15
C LEU A 54 -8.52 0.02 -4.36
N LEU A 55 -7.74 -1.06 -4.38
CA LEU A 55 -6.79 -1.37 -5.42
C LEU A 55 -6.72 -2.88 -5.60
N SER A 56 -6.77 -3.33 -6.85
CA SER A 56 -6.33 -4.67 -7.24
C SER A 56 -5.52 -4.56 -8.51
N CYS A 57 -4.30 -5.07 -8.50
CA CYS A 57 -3.46 -5.09 -9.69
C CYS A 57 -2.53 -6.31 -9.72
N ARG A 58 -2.20 -6.76 -10.93
CA ARG A 58 -1.14 -7.75 -11.15
C ARG A 58 0.16 -7.01 -11.42
N LEU A 59 1.12 -7.16 -10.53
CA LEU A 59 2.48 -6.66 -10.71
C LEU A 59 3.22 -7.53 -11.75
N PRO A 60 4.08 -6.93 -12.60
CA PRO A 60 4.88 -7.70 -13.56
C PRO A 60 5.71 -8.80 -12.90
N GLU A 61 5.74 -9.99 -13.49
CA GLU A 61 6.43 -11.17 -12.94
C GLU A 61 7.92 -10.91 -12.64
N HIS A 62 8.58 -10.08 -13.46
CA HIS A 62 10.00 -9.76 -13.30
C HIS A 62 10.32 -8.98 -12.02
N LEU A 63 9.31 -8.41 -11.35
CA LEU A 63 9.47 -7.76 -10.05
C LEU A 63 9.61 -8.77 -8.89
N SER A 64 9.21 -10.02 -9.10
CA SER A 64 9.41 -11.11 -8.13
C SER A 64 10.85 -11.65 -8.19
N PRO A 65 11.38 -12.25 -7.11
CA PRO A 65 10.73 -12.49 -5.83
C PRO A 65 10.68 -11.22 -4.96
N TRP A 66 9.65 -11.15 -4.11
CA TRP A 66 9.49 -10.10 -3.11
C TRP A 66 10.05 -10.54 -1.77
N ARG A 67 10.59 -9.58 -0.99
CA ARG A 67 11.06 -9.81 0.38
C ARG A 67 10.64 -8.67 1.30
N LEU A 68 10.48 -8.98 2.59
CA LEU A 68 10.36 -7.95 3.61
C LEU A 68 11.75 -7.36 3.89
N ALA A 69 11.98 -6.12 3.45
CA ALA A 69 13.25 -5.42 3.63
C ALA A 69 13.32 -4.64 4.95
N LEU A 70 12.19 -4.06 5.38
CA LEU A 70 12.10 -3.30 6.63
C LEU A 70 10.74 -3.52 7.28
N TRP A 71 10.75 -3.64 8.61
CA TRP A 71 9.54 -3.59 9.42
C TRP A 71 9.81 -2.78 10.70
N THR A 72 9.03 -1.72 10.87
CA THR A 72 9.00 -0.86 12.06
C THR A 72 7.56 -0.76 12.58
N PRO A 73 7.34 -0.19 13.78
CA PRO A 73 5.99 0.06 14.27
C PRO A 73 5.14 0.92 13.32
N PHE A 74 5.76 1.81 12.53
CA PHE A 74 5.04 2.70 11.62
C PHE A 74 5.07 2.28 10.15
N ARG A 75 6.07 1.53 9.67
CA ARG A 75 6.14 1.17 8.25
C ARG A 75 6.63 -0.25 7.99
N CYS A 76 6.22 -0.78 6.85
CA CYS A 76 6.69 -2.02 6.26
C CYS A 76 7.19 -1.72 4.84
N VAL A 77 8.35 -2.25 4.45
CA VAL A 77 8.88 -2.13 3.09
C VAL A 77 9.05 -3.51 2.50
N LEU A 78 8.33 -3.77 1.40
CA LEU A 78 8.52 -4.93 0.54
C LEU A 78 9.41 -4.53 -0.64
N GLU A 79 10.47 -5.29 -0.87
CA GLU A 79 11.41 -5.06 -1.95
C GLU A 79 11.26 -6.16 -2.99
N GLY A 80 11.00 -5.74 -4.23
CA GLY A 80 11.06 -6.57 -5.43
C GLY A 80 12.16 -6.10 -6.37
N ASN A 81 12.33 -6.80 -7.48
CA ASN A 81 13.31 -6.49 -8.51
C ASN A 81 12.95 -5.20 -9.26
N GLY A 82 13.44 -4.07 -8.76
CA GLY A 82 13.26 -2.76 -9.39
C GLY A 82 12.03 -1.97 -8.92
N LEU A 83 11.38 -2.41 -7.84
CA LEU A 83 10.30 -1.68 -7.17
C LEU A 83 10.34 -1.93 -5.66
N GLU A 84 10.30 -0.86 -4.88
CA GLU A 84 10.01 -0.93 -3.46
C GLU A 84 8.55 -0.52 -3.22
N LEU A 85 7.84 -1.30 -2.41
CA LEU A 85 6.49 -1.02 -1.96
C LEU A 85 6.54 -0.73 -0.46
N THR A 86 6.27 0.51 -0.07
CA THR A 86 6.17 0.90 1.34
C THR A 86 4.70 0.97 1.75
N ILE A 87 4.38 0.37 2.88
CA ILE A 87 3.09 0.48 3.57
C ILE A 87 3.34 1.23 4.87
N GLN A 88 2.69 2.38 5.04
CA GLN A 88 2.75 3.17 6.27
C GLN A 88 1.53 2.88 7.16
N GLY A 89 1.68 3.06 8.47
CA GLY A 89 0.67 2.73 9.48
C GLY A 89 -0.59 3.59 9.41
N ASP A 90 -0.51 4.73 8.74
CA ASP A 90 -1.65 5.58 8.36
C ASP A 90 -2.33 5.15 7.05
N SER A 91 -2.00 3.96 6.55
CA SER A 91 -2.57 3.32 5.36
C SER A 91 -2.16 3.95 4.03
N VAL A 92 -1.05 4.70 4.02
CA VAL A 92 -0.43 5.16 2.78
C VAL A 92 0.38 4.03 2.14
N LEU A 93 0.16 3.81 0.85
CA LEU A 93 1.00 2.92 0.02
C LEU A 93 1.85 3.76 -0.93
N ILE A 94 3.15 3.49 -0.94
CA ILE A 94 4.12 4.20 -1.77
C ILE A 94 4.79 3.19 -2.69
N PHE A 95 4.65 3.42 -4.00
CA PHE A 95 5.36 2.70 -5.04
C PHE A 95 6.61 3.50 -5.41
N SER A 96 7.78 2.97 -5.07
CA SER A 96 9.10 3.59 -5.31
C SER A 96 9.85 2.81 -6.39
N PRO A 97 9.61 3.12 -7.68
CA PRO A 97 10.27 2.41 -8.78
C PRO A 97 11.77 2.73 -8.80
N GLN A 98 12.60 1.68 -8.91
CA GLN A 98 14.07 1.77 -9.03
C GLN A 98 14.54 1.64 -10.49
N GLN A 99 13.57 1.61 -11.41
CA GLN A 99 13.76 1.53 -12.85
C GLN A 99 12.64 2.31 -13.55
N HIS A 100 12.76 2.56 -14.85
CA HIS A 100 11.67 3.17 -15.61
C HIS A 100 10.41 2.30 -15.56
N MET A 101 9.34 2.84 -15.01
CA MET A 101 8.04 2.20 -14.90
C MET A 101 6.93 3.16 -15.34
N LYS A 102 5.87 2.59 -15.91
CA LYS A 102 4.64 3.31 -16.22
C LYS A 102 3.50 2.70 -15.42
N PHE A 103 2.88 3.51 -14.57
CA PHE A 103 1.67 3.14 -13.86
C PHE A 103 0.45 3.57 -14.67
N ARG A 104 -0.56 2.69 -14.74
CA ARG A 104 -1.87 2.98 -15.31
C ARG A 104 -2.92 2.52 -14.30
N PHE A 105 -3.87 3.39 -14.01
CA PHE A 105 -4.99 3.12 -13.14
C PHE A 105 -6.26 3.07 -13.96
N GLU A 106 -7.06 2.04 -13.75
CA GLU A 106 -8.44 1.97 -14.24
C GLU A 106 -9.36 2.14 -13.02
N GLY A 107 -10.09 3.26 -13.00
CA GLY A 107 -10.99 3.58 -11.89
C GLY A 107 -12.34 2.92 -12.10
N HIS A 108 -12.78 2.09 -11.15
CA HIS A 108 -14.08 1.42 -11.18
C HIS A 108 -15.12 2.06 -10.23
N PHE A 109 -14.77 3.15 -9.54
CA PHE A 109 -15.70 3.93 -8.73
C PHE A 109 -16.05 5.25 -9.40
N GLN A 110 -17.24 5.77 -9.09
CA GLN A 110 -17.73 7.04 -9.60
C GLN A 110 -17.54 8.13 -8.52
N PRO A 111 -16.46 8.92 -8.58
CA PRO A 111 -16.26 10.00 -7.62
C PRO A 111 -17.33 11.08 -7.78
N GLN A 112 -17.87 11.57 -6.67
CA GLN A 112 -18.69 12.79 -6.63
C GLN A 112 -17.84 14.05 -6.81
N TYR A 113 -16.57 13.98 -6.38
CA TYR A 113 -15.60 15.04 -6.56
C TYR A 113 -14.27 14.47 -7.07
N SER A 114 -13.72 15.11 -8.10
CA SER A 114 -12.39 14.78 -8.61
C SER A 114 -11.60 16.06 -8.89
N GLN A 115 -10.36 16.11 -8.41
CA GLN A 115 -9.44 17.19 -8.72
C GLN A 115 -8.06 16.63 -9.02
N GLU A 116 -7.38 17.24 -10.00
CA GLU A 116 -5.98 16.96 -10.28
C GLU A 116 -5.18 18.26 -10.27
N ALA A 117 -4.07 18.27 -9.53
CA ALA A 117 -3.17 19.41 -9.45
C ALA A 117 -1.74 18.94 -9.20
N GLN A 118 -0.83 19.33 -10.10
CA GLN A 118 0.62 19.05 -9.98
C GLN A 118 0.95 17.56 -9.80
N GLY A 119 0.24 16.68 -10.51
CA GLY A 119 0.42 15.23 -10.41
C GLY A 119 -0.26 14.58 -9.20
N ASN A 120 -0.88 15.35 -8.31
CA ASN A 120 -1.74 14.84 -7.26
C ASN A 120 -3.16 14.71 -7.78
N ARG A 121 -3.80 13.59 -7.51
CA ARG A 121 -5.20 13.35 -7.85
C ARG A 121 -5.96 13.03 -6.58
N LEU A 122 -7.05 13.75 -6.35
CA LEU A 122 -7.98 13.54 -5.24
C LEU A 122 -9.31 13.08 -5.80
N LEU A 123 -9.83 11.96 -5.30
CA LEU A 123 -11.10 11.40 -5.70
C LEU A 123 -11.96 11.12 -4.47
N LEU A 124 -13.15 11.72 -4.37
CA LEU A 124 -14.04 11.56 -3.22
C LEU A 124 -15.40 11.01 -3.65
N ASP A 125 -15.97 10.14 -2.83
CA ASP A 125 -17.36 9.66 -2.87
C ASP A 125 -18.04 9.86 -1.51
N GLU A 126 -19.26 9.33 -1.35
CA GLU A 126 -20.07 9.48 -0.13
C GLU A 126 -19.46 8.83 1.11
N LEU A 127 -18.53 7.88 0.93
CA LEU A 127 -17.93 7.08 1.99
C LEU A 127 -16.49 7.53 2.31
N GLY A 128 -16.00 8.60 1.65
CA GLY A 128 -14.64 9.11 1.77
C GLY A 128 -13.95 9.17 0.41
N GLY A 129 -12.63 9.23 0.38
CA GLY A 129 -11.90 9.31 -0.89
C GLY A 129 -10.55 8.61 -0.89
N CYS A 130 -9.96 8.53 -2.09
CA CYS A 130 -8.59 8.08 -2.34
C CYS A 130 -7.76 9.20 -2.97
#